data_AF-A0A3P6T6R6-F1
#
_entry.id   AF-A0A3P6T6R6-F1
#
_cell.length_a   1.000
_cell.length_b   1.000
_cell.length_c   1.000
_cell.angle_alpha   90.00
_cell.angle_beta   90.00
_cell.angle_gamma   90.00
#
_symmetry.space_group_name_H-M   'P 1'
#
loop_
_entity.id
_entity.type
_entity.pdbx_description
1 polymer ?
#
loop_
_entity_poly.entity_id
_entity_poly.type
_entity_poly.pdbx_seq_one_letter_code
_entity_poly.pdbx_strand_id
1 'polypeptide(L)'
;MVDHQQLMRVYGALMWSLGKVFKTPEVSRVYIGTFWDHPLHYDINRRLFQDEQHDLFQDLQALPRNAALRKLNDLIKRARLAKVRLCLLAVYISLHLLGKTISNGKCEIILKRGFAAEFS
;
A
#
# COMPACT_ATOMS: atom_id res chain seq x y z
N MET A 1 -18.51 -15.39 -27.84
CA MET A 1 -19.65 -14.67 -27.23
C MET A 1 -19.67 -15.06 -25.76
N VAL A 2 -19.70 -14.11 -24.83
CA VAL A 2 -19.71 -14.39 -23.38
C VAL A 2 -21.13 -14.23 -22.87
N ASP A 3 -21.75 -15.34 -22.46
CA ASP A 3 -23.08 -15.35 -21.85
C ASP A 3 -23.00 -14.92 -20.36
N HIS A 4 -24.13 -14.51 -19.75
CA HIS A 4 -24.17 -14.06 -18.35
C HIS A 4 -23.55 -15.09 -17.39
N GLN A 5 -23.81 -16.39 -17.62
CA GLN A 5 -23.22 -17.45 -16.79
C GLN A 5 -21.69 -17.53 -16.94
N GLN A 6 -21.17 -17.31 -18.15
CA GLN A 6 -19.72 -17.28 -18.39
C GLN A 6 -19.09 -16.05 -17.74
N LEU A 7 -19.75 -14.90 -17.77
CA LEU A 7 -19.29 -13.69 -17.10
C LEU A 7 -19.12 -13.91 -15.59
N MET A 8 -20.11 -14.54 -14.94
CA MET A 8 -20.03 -14.86 -13.51
C MET A 8 -18.91 -15.85 -13.20
N ARG A 9 -18.65 -16.83 -14.07
CA ARG A 9 -17.52 -17.77 -13.92
C ARG A 9 -16.17 -17.07 -14.04
N VAL A 10 -16.02 -16.17 -15.01
CA VAL A 10 -14.79 -15.38 -15.20
C VAL A 10 -14.57 -14.44 -14.02
N TYR A 11 -15.63 -13.78 -13.55
CA TYR A 11 -15.59 -12.92 -12.37
C TYR A 11 -15.14 -13.69 -11.12
N GLY A 12 -15.71 -14.87 -10.88
CA GLY A 12 -15.32 -15.73 -9.75
C GLY A 12 -13.85 -16.18 -9.84
N ALA A 13 -13.39 -16.60 -11.04
CA ALA A 13 -12.00 -17.01 -11.26
C ALA A 13 -11.01 -15.84 -11.06
N LEU A 14 -11.39 -14.63 -11.48
CA LEU A 14 -10.61 -13.41 -11.25
C LEU A 14 -10.50 -13.11 -9.76
N MET A 15 -11.62 -13.05 -9.03
CA MET A 15 -11.63 -12.75 -7.60
C MET A 15 -10.83 -13.77 -6.79
N TRP A 16 -10.94 -15.05 -7.14
CA TRP A 16 -10.14 -16.13 -6.55
C TRP A 16 -8.64 -15.92 -6.75
N SER A 17 -8.25 -15.51 -7.96
CA SER A 17 -6.84 -15.26 -8.28
C SER A 17 -6.31 -14.01 -7.57
N LEU A 18 -7.12 -12.93 -7.49
CA LEU A 18 -6.78 -11.71 -6.77
C LEU A 18 -6.58 -11.96 -5.28
N GLY A 19 -7.41 -12.80 -4.65
CA GLY A 19 -7.27 -13.17 -3.24
C GLY A 19 -5.94 -13.87 -2.91
N LYS A 20 -5.30 -14.52 -3.89
CA LYS A 20 -3.96 -15.11 -3.71
C LYS A 20 -2.83 -14.08 -3.79
N VAL A 21 -3.05 -12.97 -4.49
CA VAL A 21 -2.04 -11.93 -4.74
C VAL A 21 -2.07 -10.84 -3.68
N PHE A 22 -3.26 -10.41 -3.27
CA PHE A 22 -3.42 -9.41 -2.23
C PHE A 22 -3.15 -10.01 -0.84
N LYS A 23 -2.25 -9.38 -0.08
CA LYS A 23 -1.92 -9.77 1.30
C LYS A 23 -2.86 -9.15 2.34
N THR A 24 -3.85 -8.38 1.89
CA THR A 24 -4.84 -7.70 2.73
C THR A 24 -6.14 -8.51 2.73
N PRO A 25 -6.82 -8.64 3.89
CA PRO A 25 -8.10 -9.36 3.97
C PRO A 25 -9.26 -8.60 3.32
N GLU A 26 -9.04 -7.35 2.89
CA GLU A 26 -10.03 -6.49 2.24
C GLU A 26 -10.23 -6.89 0.78
N VAL A 27 -11.49 -7.09 0.40
CA VAL A 27 -11.87 -7.46 -0.97
C VAL A 27 -11.73 -6.23 -1.88
N SER A 28 -10.94 -6.36 -2.95
CA SER A 28 -10.78 -5.28 -3.93
C SER A 28 -12.08 -5.07 -4.74
N ARG A 29 -12.49 -3.81 -4.91
CA ARG A 29 -13.61 -3.44 -5.79
C ARG A 29 -13.22 -3.70 -7.24
N VAL A 30 -14.06 -4.41 -7.98
CA VAL A 30 -13.88 -4.72 -9.40
C VAL A 30 -15.09 -4.19 -10.16
N TYR A 31 -14.87 -3.24 -11.06
CA TYR A 31 -15.92 -2.68 -11.91
C TYR A 31 -16.04 -3.50 -13.19
N ILE A 32 -17.24 -4.00 -13.46
CA ILE A 32 -17.52 -4.85 -14.62
C ILE A 32 -18.24 -4.02 -15.66
N GLY A 33 -17.70 -3.90 -16.86
CA GLY A 33 -18.32 -3.11 -17.91
C GLY A 33 -17.56 -3.16 -19.23
N THR A 34 -18.17 -2.57 -20.26
CA THR A 34 -17.54 -2.37 -21.56
C THR A 34 -17.24 -0.89 -21.73
N PHE A 35 -15.96 -0.50 -21.63
CA PHE A 35 -15.52 0.90 -21.69
C PHE A 35 -15.20 1.34 -23.12
N TRP A 36 -16.10 1.05 -24.06
CA TRP A 36 -15.94 1.38 -25.48
C TRP A 36 -17.21 2.05 -26.01
N ASP A 37 -17.05 3.00 -26.94
CA ASP A 37 -18.12 3.80 -27.55
C ASP A 37 -18.99 3.04 -28.57
N HIS A 38 -18.74 1.74 -28.78
CA HIS A 38 -19.53 0.92 -29.70
C HIS A 38 -20.83 0.39 -29.04
N PRO A 39 -21.91 0.20 -29.82
CA PRO A 39 -23.16 -0.30 -29.26
C PRO A 39 -22.96 -1.70 -28.66
N LEU A 40 -23.53 -1.91 -27.46
CA LEU A 40 -23.45 -3.19 -26.79
C LEU A 40 -24.14 -4.26 -27.63
N HIS A 41 -23.45 -5.37 -27.86
CA HIS A 41 -23.98 -6.49 -28.60
C HIS A 41 -25.05 -7.27 -27.83
N TYR A 42 -25.10 -7.11 -26.50
CA TYR A 42 -26.07 -7.75 -25.60
C TYR A 42 -26.58 -6.74 -24.58
N ASP A 43 -27.89 -6.46 -24.62
CA ASP A 43 -28.54 -5.52 -23.69
C ASP A 43 -28.96 -6.14 -22.35
N ILE A 44 -28.83 -7.46 -22.18
CA ILE A 44 -29.31 -8.20 -20.98
C ILE A 44 -28.71 -7.63 -19.68
N ASN A 45 -27.42 -7.28 -19.70
CA ASN A 45 -26.71 -6.74 -18.53
C ASN A 45 -26.42 -5.24 -18.67
N ARG A 46 -27.11 -4.53 -19.59
CA ARG A 46 -26.82 -3.12 -19.89
C ARG A 46 -26.89 -2.23 -18.64
N ARG A 47 -27.91 -2.43 -17.81
CA ARG A 47 -28.10 -1.67 -16.57
C ARG A 47 -26.93 -1.86 -15.60
N LEU A 48 -26.53 -3.12 -15.35
CA LEU A 48 -25.40 -3.44 -14.48
C LEU A 48 -24.12 -2.75 -14.96
N PHE A 49 -23.83 -2.79 -16.26
CA PHE A 49 -22.63 -2.14 -16.80
C PHE A 49 -22.70 -0.61 -16.71
N GLN A 50 -23.87 -0.01 -16.91
CA GLN A 50 -24.05 1.43 -16.75
C GLN A 50 -23.89 1.87 -15.30
N ASP A 51 -24.43 1.11 -14.35
CA ASP A 51 -24.31 1.38 -12.92
C ASP A 51 -22.85 1.25 -12.46
N GLU A 52 -22.14 0.18 -12.85
CA GLU A 52 -20.71 -0.01 -12.53
C GLU A 52 -19.82 1.06 -13.18
N GLN A 53 -20.15 1.50 -14.40
CA GLN A 53 -19.47 2.62 -15.04
C GLN A 53 -19.68 3.92 -14.27
N HIS A 54 -20.93 4.18 -13.85
CA HIS A 54 -21.27 5.38 -13.10
C HIS A 54 -20.52 5.43 -11.78
N ASP A 55 -20.49 4.32 -11.03
CA ASP A 55 -19.73 4.18 -9.79
C ASP A 55 -18.23 4.46 -10.02
N LEU A 56 -17.64 3.89 -11.08
CA LEU A 56 -16.24 4.15 -11.42
C LEU A 56 -15.99 5.64 -11.70
N PHE A 57 -16.88 6.31 -12.43
CA PHE A 57 -16.73 7.74 -12.73
C PHE A 57 -16.89 8.60 -11.48
N GLN A 58 -17.82 8.27 -10.58
CA GLN A 58 -17.94 8.96 -9.30
C GLN A 58 -16.66 8.84 -8.46
N ASP A 59 -16.10 7.63 -8.37
CA ASP A 59 -14.86 7.40 -7.65
C ASP A 59 -13.67 8.15 -8.29
N LEU A 60 -13.61 8.18 -9.62
CA LEU A 60 -12.59 8.93 -10.36
C LEU A 60 -12.70 10.45 -10.07
N GLN A 61 -13.91 10.99 -10.03
CA GLN A 61 -14.17 12.39 -9.71
C GLN A 61 -13.83 12.72 -8.25
N ALA A 62 -13.96 11.76 -7.33
CA ALA A 62 -13.59 11.93 -5.92
C ALA A 62 -12.06 11.88 -5.67
N LEU A 63 -11.27 11.32 -6.59
CA LEU A 63 -9.82 11.20 -6.47
C LEU A 63 -9.07 12.49 -6.12
N PRO A 64 -9.28 13.64 -6.79
CA PRO A 64 -8.58 14.88 -6.47
C PRO A 64 -8.90 15.38 -5.06
N ARG A 65 -10.17 15.27 -4.63
CA ARG A 65 -10.59 15.65 -3.27
C ARG A 65 -9.88 14.79 -2.22
N ASN A 66 -9.73 13.49 -2.50
CA ASN A 66 -9.06 12.54 -1.61
C ASN A 66 -7.53 12.51 -1.79
N ALA A 67 -6.97 13.23 -2.76
CA ALA A 67 -5.54 13.19 -3.06
C ALA A 67 -4.69 13.84 -1.96
N ALA A 68 -5.15 14.95 -1.38
CA ALA A 68 -4.43 15.64 -0.31
C ALA A 68 -4.30 14.73 0.94
N LEU A 69 -5.39 14.09 1.35
CA LEU A 69 -5.40 13.16 2.48
C LEU A 69 -4.53 11.91 2.21
N ARG A 70 -4.58 11.36 0.99
CA ARG A 70 -3.70 10.24 0.59
C ARG A 70 -2.23 10.64 0.67
N LYS A 71 -1.86 11.80 0.13
CA LYS A 71 -0.47 12.32 0.21
C LYS A 71 -0.02 12.50 1.66
N LEU A 72 -0.88 13.01 2.53
CA LEU A 72 -0.58 13.15 3.95
C LEU A 72 -0.37 11.79 4.62
N ASN A 73 -1.24 10.81 4.36
CA ASN A 73 -1.11 9.46 4.89
C ASN A 73 0.20 8.78 4.43
N ASP A 74 0.58 8.98 3.17
CA ASP A 74 1.84 8.46 2.63
C ASP A 74 3.06 9.14 3.25
N LEU A 75 2.99 10.44 3.52
CA LEU A 75 4.04 11.16 4.24
C LEU A 75 4.21 10.62 5.66
N ILE A 76 3.12 10.39 6.39
CA ILE A 76 3.16 9.82 7.75
C ILE A 76 3.79 8.43 7.72
N LYS A 77 3.39 7.57 6.78
CA LYS A 77 3.97 6.23 6.61
C LYS A 77 5.48 6.30 6.33
N ARG A 78 5.91 7.22 5.45
CA ARG A 78 7.33 7.43 5.13
C ARG A 78 8.12 7.95 6.33
N ALA A 79 7.59 8.90 7.08
CA ALA A 79 8.23 9.45 8.28
C ALA A 79 8.44 8.37 9.35
N ARG A 80 7.43 7.54 9.59
CA ARG A 80 7.53 6.39 10.51
C ARG A 80 8.63 5.41 10.07
N LEU A 81 8.67 5.07 8.78
CA LEU A 81 9.68 4.17 8.23
C LEU A 81 11.09 4.77 8.32
N ALA A 82 11.24 6.07 8.06
CA ALA A 82 12.52 6.76 8.19
C ALA A 82 13.03 6.75 9.64
N LYS A 83 12.15 6.97 10.63
CA LYS A 83 12.50 6.88 12.05
C LYS A 83 13.06 5.50 12.42
N VAL A 84 12.40 4.43 11.97
CA VAL A 84 12.87 3.05 12.21
C VAL A 84 14.24 2.82 11.56
N ARG A 85 14.42 3.24 10.30
CA ARG A 85 15.69 3.11 9.58
C ARG A 85 16.83 3.87 10.27
N LEU A 86 16.57 5.09 10.74
CA LEU A 86 17.56 5.90 11.45
C LEU A 86 17.96 5.24 12.77
N CYS A 87 16.99 4.72 13.53
CA CYS A 87 17.26 4.01 14.78
C CYS A 87 18.13 2.78 14.55
N LEU A 88 17.82 1.96 13.54
CA LEU A 88 18.63 0.80 13.17
C LEU A 88 20.06 1.21 12.79
N LEU A 89 20.23 2.27 12.01
CA LEU A 89 21.54 2.78 11.63
C LEU A 89 22.33 3.30 12.83
N ALA A 90 21.69 4.03 13.75
CA ALA A 90 22.33 4.54 14.96
C ALA A 90 22.84 3.41 15.86
N VAL A 91 22.05 2.36 16.06
CA VAL A 91 22.46 1.16 16.80
C VAL A 91 23.62 0.45 16.09
N TYR A 92 23.53 0.28 14.78
CA TYR A 92 24.58 -0.37 13.98
C TYR A 92 25.92 0.38 14.09
N ILE A 93 25.89 1.72 13.93
CA ILE A 93 27.09 2.55 14.06
C ILE A 93 27.65 2.48 15.48
N SER A 94 26.78 2.55 16.49
CA SER A 94 27.21 2.46 17.90
C SER A 94 27.90 1.13 18.20
N LEU A 95 27.36 0.02 17.71
CA LEU A 95 27.96 -1.31 17.86
C LEU A 95 29.29 -1.44 17.09
N HIS A 96 29.35 -0.91 15.87
CA HIS A 96 30.57 -0.91 15.05
C HIS A 96 31.70 -0.08 15.68
N LEU A 97 31.35 1.08 16.24
CA LEU A 97 32.30 1.91 17.00
C LEU A 97 32.74 1.19 18.28
N LEU A 98 31.83 0.52 18.99
CA LEU A 98 32.17 -0.27 20.18
C LEU A 98 33.18 -1.39 19.85
N GLY A 99 32.96 -2.12 18.76
CA GLY A 99 33.85 -3.17 18.28
C GLY A 99 35.26 -2.65 17.96
N LYS A 100 35.36 -1.46 17.34
CA LYS A 100 36.65 -0.80 17.09
C LYS A 100 37.33 -0.31 18.37
N THR A 101 36.58 0.14 19.38
CA THR A 101 37.15 0.59 20.66
C THR A 101 37.64 -0.56 21.54
N ILE A 102 36.99 -1.73 21.49
CA ILE A 102 37.44 -2.94 22.20
C ILE A 102 38.76 -3.45 21.60
N SER A 103 38.90 -3.40 20.26
CA SER A 103 40.16 -3.76 19.58
C SER A 103 41.33 -2.79 19.87
N ASN A 104 41.05 -1.56 20.31
CA ASN A 104 42.05 -0.51 20.56
C ASN A 104 42.40 -0.34 22.06
N GLY A 105 41.98 -1.26 22.94
CA GLY A 105 42.47 -1.35 24.32
C GLY A 105 42.09 -0.21 25.27
N LYS A 106 41.17 0.69 24.90
CA LYS A 106 40.68 1.79 25.75
C LYS A 106 39.18 1.67 25.98
N CYS A 107 38.80 0.79 26.90
CA CYS A 107 37.41 0.59 27.29
C CYS A 107 37.24 1.06 28.74
N GLU A 108 36.69 2.26 28.96
CA GLU A 108 35.92 2.52 30.20
C GLU A 108 35.08 3.81 30.22
N ILE A 109 35.33 4.84 29.41
CA ILE A 109 34.80 6.19 29.77
C ILE A 109 33.63 6.68 28.88
N ILE A 110 33.36 6.10 27.70
CA ILE A 110 32.44 6.73 26.73
C ILE A 110 30.97 6.28 26.89
N LEU A 111 30.72 5.10 27.47
CA LEU A 111 29.37 4.52 27.52
C LEU A 111 28.40 5.23 28.49
N LYS A 112 28.88 5.93 29.53
CA LYS A 112 27.99 6.64 30.46
C LYS A 112 27.53 8.02 29.99
N ARG A 113 28.22 8.66 29.04
CA ARG A 113 27.90 10.04 28.60
C ARG A 113 26.95 10.12 27.40
N GLY A 114 26.92 9.12 26.54
CA GLY A 114 26.08 9.15 25.32
C GLY A 114 24.60 8.83 25.55
N PHE A 115 24.27 7.95 26.51
CA PHE A 115 22.90 7.45 26.66
C PHE A 115 22.00 8.34 27.54
N ALA A 116 22.59 9.21 28.38
CA ALA A 116 21.84 10.06 29.31
C ALA A 116 21.37 11.41 28.70
N ALA A 117 21.85 11.78 27.50
CA ALA A 117 21.62 13.13 26.96
C ALA A 117 20.45 13.24 25.95
N GLU A 118 19.86 12.12 25.49
CA GLU A 118 18.85 12.13 24.41
C GLU A 118 17.45 11.62 24.81
N PHE A 119 17.18 11.42 26.10
CA PHE A 119 15.86 11.02 26.63
C PHE A 119 15.43 11.83 27.87
N SER A 120 15.61 13.15 27.86
CA SER A 120 14.86 14.12 28.68
C SER A 120 14.19 15.14 27.79
#